data_AF-A0A024EIL0-F1
#
_entry.id   AF-A0A024EIL0-F1
#
_cell.length_a   1.000
_cell.length_b   1.000
_cell.length_c   1.000
_cell.angle_alpha   90.00
_cell.angle_beta   90.00
_cell.angle_gamma   90.00
#
_symmetry.space_group_name_H-M   'P 1'
#
loop_
_entity.id
_entity.type
_entity.pdbx_description
1 polymer ?
#
loop_
_entity_poly.entity_id
_entity_poly.type
_entity_poly.pdbx_seq_one_letter_code
_entity_poly.pdbx_strand_id
1 'polypeptide(L)'
;MAKEVYAMNGTELQVEGMSCGSCVKHVNAALLPLAGVGEVTVDLASGRVKVTGDIDSDVLLSALNEAGYPASVLKGERPQSVEKKSGCGGSSCCCH
;
A
#
# COMPACT_ATOMS: atom_id res chain seq x y z
N MET A 1 -9.32 13.39 -20.24
CA MET A 1 -9.63 12.16 -19.49
C MET A 1 -8.30 11.55 -19.05
N ALA A 2 -7.98 11.26 -17.80
CA ALA A 2 -8.61 11.52 -16.53
C ALA A 2 -7.51 11.33 -15.46
N LYS A 3 -7.58 12.11 -14.37
CA LYS A 3 -6.87 11.88 -13.09
C LYS A 3 -5.35 12.15 -13.08
N GLU A 4 -4.91 13.23 -13.70
CA GLU A 4 -3.75 13.98 -13.18
C GLU A 4 -4.25 14.78 -11.96
N VAL A 5 -4.60 14.08 -10.87
CA VAL A 5 -5.01 14.74 -9.65
C VAL A 5 -3.74 15.25 -8.98
N TYR A 6 -3.38 16.48 -9.34
CA TYR A 6 -2.60 17.38 -8.52
C TYR A 6 -3.28 17.48 -7.15
N ALA A 7 -2.65 16.91 -6.14
CA ALA A 7 -2.63 17.42 -4.78
C ALA A 7 -1.36 16.84 -4.16
N MET A 8 -0.51 17.73 -3.67
CA MET A 8 0.64 17.39 -2.85
C MET A 8 0.24 16.32 -1.80
N ASN A 9 1.17 15.40 -1.51
CA ASN A 9 1.11 14.38 -0.45
C ASN A 9 -0.07 13.38 -0.43
N GLY A 10 -0.39 12.74 -1.57
CA GLY A 10 -1.32 11.60 -1.62
C GLY A 10 -0.66 10.26 -1.98
N THR A 11 -0.86 9.22 -1.17
CA THR A 11 -0.44 7.83 -1.41
C THR A 11 -1.62 6.99 -1.93
N GLU A 12 -1.42 6.31 -3.05
CA GLU A 12 -2.38 5.35 -3.62
C GLU A 12 -1.91 3.90 -3.39
N LEU A 13 -2.81 3.07 -2.87
CA LEU A 13 -2.62 1.69 -2.46
C LEU A 13 -3.61 0.79 -3.22
N GLN A 14 -3.15 -0.34 -3.72
CA GLN A 14 -3.99 -1.45 -4.16
C GLN A 14 -4.22 -2.36 -2.98
N VAL A 15 -5.48 -2.68 -2.64
CA VAL A 15 -5.77 -3.67 -1.58
C VAL A 15 -6.34 -4.92 -2.22
N GLU A 16 -5.77 -6.06 -1.85
CA GLU A 16 -6.24 -7.36 -2.33
C GLU A 16 -7.36 -7.88 -1.42
N GLY A 17 -8.36 -8.54 -2.01
CA GLY A 17 -9.46 -9.15 -1.24
C GLY A 17 -10.59 -8.21 -0.80
N MET A 18 -10.65 -6.96 -1.30
CA MET A 18 -11.82 -6.09 -1.14
C MET A 18 -13.01 -6.56 -2.01
N SER A 19 -13.68 -7.64 -1.60
CA SER A 19 -14.85 -8.16 -2.33
C SER A 19 -16.20 -7.76 -1.72
N CYS A 20 -16.22 -7.01 -0.61
CA CYS A 20 -17.45 -6.65 0.08
C CYS A 20 -17.38 -5.26 0.72
N GLY A 21 -18.50 -4.52 0.73
CA GLY A 21 -18.60 -3.20 1.34
C GLY A 21 -18.29 -3.17 2.85
N SER A 22 -18.38 -4.32 3.53
CA SER A 22 -17.93 -4.46 4.92
C SER A 22 -16.41 -4.38 5.07
N CYS A 23 -15.64 -4.85 4.08
CA CYS A 23 -14.17 -4.77 4.09
C CYS A 23 -13.68 -3.32 4.01
N VAL A 24 -14.38 -2.48 3.24
CA VAL A 24 -14.06 -1.06 3.11
C VAL A 24 -14.17 -0.33 4.45
N LYS A 25 -15.20 -0.65 5.24
CA LYS A 25 -15.40 -0.03 6.55
C LYS A 25 -14.28 -0.36 7.51
N HIS A 26 -13.82 -1.62 7.53
CA HIS A 26 -12.68 -2.02 8.37
C HIS A 26 -11.38 -1.35 7.92
N VAL A 27 -11.11 -1.33 6.61
CA VAL A 27 -9.92 -0.68 6.05
C VAL A 27 -9.90 0.81 6.41
N ASN A 28 -11.02 1.52 6.23
CA ASN A 28 -11.10 2.93 6.59
C ASN A 28 -10.91 3.13 8.11
N ALA A 29 -11.53 2.28 8.94
CA ALA A 29 -11.39 2.33 10.39
C ALA A 29 -9.96 2.03 10.89
N ALA A 30 -9.16 1.28 10.12
CA ALA A 30 -7.75 1.04 10.43
C ALA A 30 -6.85 2.23 10.05
N LEU A 31 -7.21 2.99 9.01
CA LEU A 31 -6.43 4.12 8.50
C LEU A 31 -6.77 5.47 9.16
N LEU A 32 -8.05 5.71 9.46
CA LEU A 32 -8.54 6.91 10.17
C LEU A 32 -7.79 7.25 11.48
N PRO A 33 -7.42 6.29 12.35
CA PRO A 33 -6.71 6.59 13.59
C PRO A 33 -5.22 6.89 13.39
N LEU A 34 -4.67 6.70 12.19
CA LEU A 34 -3.25 6.95 11.94
C LEU A 34 -2.98 8.46 11.90
N ALA A 35 -2.02 8.90 12.70
CA ALA A 35 -1.56 10.29 12.68
C ALA A 35 -0.92 10.61 11.32
N GLY A 36 -1.37 11.69 10.68
CA GLY A 36 -0.92 12.09 9.34
C GLY A 36 -1.90 11.76 8.23
N VAL A 37 -2.92 10.93 8.47
CA VAL A 37 -4.02 10.70 7.51
C VAL A 37 -4.98 11.89 7.55
N GLY A 38 -5.17 12.55 6.41
CA GLY A 38 -6.15 13.63 6.26
C GLY A 38 -7.44 13.16 5.61
N GLU A 39 -7.32 12.49 4.46
CA GLU A 39 -8.47 12.01 3.68
C GLU A 39 -8.23 10.59 3.17
N VAL A 40 -9.26 9.74 3.25
CA VAL A 40 -9.24 8.37 2.73
C VAL A 40 -10.35 8.20 1.71
N THR A 41 -9.97 7.91 0.47
CA THR A 41 -10.88 7.62 -0.64
C THR A 41 -10.73 6.15 -1.04
N VAL A 42 -11.82 5.40 -1.08
CA VAL A 42 -11.80 3.98 -1.48
C VAL A 42 -12.60 3.80 -2.78
N ASP A 43 -11.95 3.24 -3.79
CA ASP A 43 -12.51 2.90 -5.09
C ASP A 43 -12.71 1.39 -5.19
N LEU A 44 -13.91 0.92 -4.84
CA LEU A 44 -14.29 -0.50 -4.92
C LEU A 44 -14.28 -1.04 -6.36
N ALA A 45 -14.58 -0.19 -7.34
CA ALA A 45 -14.64 -0.60 -8.74
C ALA A 45 -13.29 -1.13 -9.25
N SER A 46 -12.19 -0.58 -8.73
CA SER A 46 -10.82 -0.96 -9.09
C SER A 46 -10.04 -1.61 -7.94
N GLY A 47 -10.61 -1.69 -6.74
CA GLY A 47 -9.93 -2.15 -5.53
C GLY A 47 -8.81 -1.22 -5.04
N ARG A 48 -8.90 0.09 -5.32
CA ARG A 48 -7.86 1.08 -5.01
C ARG A 48 -8.23 1.93 -3.81
N VAL A 49 -7.25 2.30 -3.00
CA VAL A 49 -7.39 3.20 -1.86
C VAL A 49 -6.43 4.35 -2.04
N LYS A 50 -6.95 5.58 -2.02
CA LYS A 50 -6.15 6.79 -2.05
C LYS A 50 -6.21 7.44 -0.67
N VAL A 51 -5.05 7.67 -0.08
CA VAL A 51 -4.87 8.32 1.21
C VAL A 51 -4.15 9.64 0.98
N THR A 52 -4.74 10.74 1.37
CA THR A 52 -4.13 12.07 1.32
C THR A 52 -3.68 12.44 2.72
N GLY A 53 -2.40 12.72 2.92
CA GLY A 53 -1.82 12.86 4.26
C GLY A 53 -0.30 12.95 4.27
N ASP A 54 0.25 13.41 5.38
CA ASP A 54 1.70 13.42 5.63
C ASP A 54 2.06 12.12 6.38
N ILE A 55 1.96 11.00 5.66
CA ILE A 55 2.17 9.65 6.20
C ILE A 55 2.90 8.76 5.20
N ASP A 56 3.84 7.99 5.72
CA ASP A 56 4.59 7.02 4.94
C ASP A 56 3.70 5.86 4.46
N SER A 57 3.93 5.46 3.22
CA SER A 57 3.22 4.34 2.62
C SER A 57 3.48 3.02 3.36
N ASP A 58 4.65 2.87 4.00
CA ASP A 58 5.02 1.68 4.78
C ASP A 58 4.16 1.53 6.06
N VAL A 59 3.84 2.65 6.71
CA VAL A 59 2.96 2.68 7.90
C VAL A 59 1.54 2.27 7.48
N LEU A 60 1.06 2.80 6.35
CA LEU A 60 -0.24 2.43 5.78
C LEU A 60 -0.29 0.93 5.45
N LEU A 61 0.75 0.39 4.78
CA LEU A 61 0.84 -1.02 4.44
C LEU A 61 0.84 -1.92 5.68
N SER A 62 1.63 -1.56 6.68
CA SER A 62 1.74 -2.32 7.94
C SER A 62 0.40 -2.36 8.68
N ALA A 63 -0.27 -1.22 8.83
CA ALA A 63 -1.58 -1.14 9.47
C ALA A 63 -2.64 -2.00 8.74
N LEU A 64 -2.61 -1.99 7.40
CA LEU A 64 -3.51 -2.79 6.59
C LEU A 64 -3.20 -4.29 6.69
N ASN A 65 -1.92 -4.66 6.69
CA ASN A 65 -1.48 -6.04 6.87
C ASN A 65 -1.87 -6.60 8.25
N GLU A 66 -1.70 -5.81 9.32
CA GLU A 66 -2.15 -6.18 10.67
C GLU A 66 -3.68 -6.33 10.76
N ALA A 67 -4.42 -5.53 10.00
CA ALA A 67 -5.87 -5.67 9.86
C ALA A 67 -6.30 -6.87 8.98
N GLY A 68 -5.35 -7.61 8.39
CA GLY A 68 -5.62 -8.75 7.52
C GLY A 68 -5.97 -8.39 6.07
N TYR A 69 -5.65 -7.16 5.66
CA TYR A 69 -5.90 -6.63 4.32
C TYR A 69 -4.56 -6.31 3.63
N PRO A 70 -3.89 -7.30 3.04
CA PRO A 70 -2.64 -7.05 2.33
C PRO A 70 -2.85 -6.02 1.21
N ALA A 71 -1.95 -5.04 1.16
CA ALA A 71 -2.01 -3.94 0.21
C ALA A 71 -0.64 -3.72 -0.45
N SER A 72 -0.60 -2.92 -1.52
CA SER A 72 0.62 -2.57 -2.25
C SER A 72 0.55 -1.13 -2.76
N VAL A 73 1.64 -0.39 -2.70
CA VAL A 73 1.69 1.00 -3.17
C VAL A 73 1.63 1.02 -4.69
N LEU A 74 0.62 1.69 -5.24
CA LEU A 74 0.47 1.96 -6.67
C LEU A 74 1.16 3.26 -7.07
N LYS A 75 1.04 4.29 -6.22
CA LYS A 75 1.63 5.61 -6.45
C LYS A 75 1.88 6.30 -5.10
N GLY A 76 3.15 6.53 -4.75
CA GLY A 76 3.55 7.25 -3.55
C GLY A 76 5.02 7.66 -3.69
N GLU A 77 5.38 8.84 -3.19
CA GLU A 77 6.77 9.30 -3.12
C GLU A 77 7.58 8.28 -2.29
N ARG A 78 8.78 7.93 -2.78
CA ARG A 78 9.54 6.72 -2.38
C ARG A 78 9.99 6.78 -0.92
N PRO A 79 10.08 5.63 -0.23
CA PRO A 79 11.30 4.84 -0.40
C PRO A 79 11.00 3.39 -0.76
N GLN A 80 11.52 3.02 -1.93
CA GLN A 80 11.75 1.65 -2.32
C GLN A 80 12.87 1.10 -1.43
N SER A 81 12.61 0.02 -0.68
CA SER A 81 13.58 -1.03 -0.34
C SER A 81 12.94 -2.05 0.62
N VAL A 82 11.87 -2.73 0.21
CA VAL A 82 11.71 -4.12 0.69
C VAL A 82 12.59 -4.98 -0.21
N GLU A 83 13.86 -5.03 0.20
CA GLU A 83 14.87 -5.98 -0.25
C GLU A 83 14.28 -7.40 -0.13
N LYS A 84 13.68 -7.87 -1.22
CA LYS A 84 13.35 -9.29 -1.35
C LYS A 84 14.68 -10.02 -1.50
N LYS A 85 15.21 -10.47 -0.37
CA LYS A 85 16.20 -11.54 -0.24
C LYS A 85 15.88 -12.65 -1.24
N SER A 86 16.57 -12.64 -2.36
CA SER A 86 16.74 -13.77 -3.26
C SER A 86 18.24 -14.03 -3.16
N GLY A 87 18.71 -14.94 -2.29
CA GLY A 87 18.51 -16.37 -2.45
C GLY A 87 19.79 -16.95 -3.03
N CYS A 88 20.40 -17.89 -2.30
CA CYS A 88 21.72 -18.48 -2.47
C CYS A 88 22.09 -18.86 -3.92
N GLY A 89 23.16 -18.25 -4.45
CA GLY A 89 23.89 -18.73 -5.63
C GLY A 89 25.08 -19.60 -5.23
N GLY A 90 24.85 -20.67 -4.47
CA GLY A 90 25.84 -21.70 -4.23
C GLY A 90 25.50 -22.93 -5.06
N SER A 91 26.21 -23.16 -6.17
CA SER A 91 26.48 -24.51 -6.67
C SER A 91 27.57 -24.50 -7.75
N SER A 92 28.70 -25.10 -7.42
CA SER A 92 29.58 -25.88 -8.30
C SER A 92 30.13 -25.20 -9.57
N CYS A 93 31.38 -24.72 -9.49
CA CYS A 93 32.32 -24.76 -10.62
C CYS A 93 33.71 -25.13 -10.10
N CYS A 94 34.08 -26.38 -10.39
CA CYS A 94 35.39 -26.96 -10.16
C CYS A 94 36.41 -26.36 -11.14
N CYS A 95 37.53 -25.84 -10.65
CA CYS A 95 38.72 -25.51 -11.44
C CYS A 95 39.96 -26.18 -10.80
N HIS A 96 40.25 -27.42 -11.21
CA HIS A 96 41.61 -27.97 -11.31
C HIS A 96 41.61 -29.05 -12.40
#